data_AF-A0A4P7WE60-F1
#
_entry.id   AF-A0A4P7WE60-F1
#
_cell.length_a   1.000
_cell.length_b   1.000
_cell.length_c   1.000
_cell.angle_alpha   90.00
_cell.angle_beta   90.00
_cell.angle_gamma   90.00
#
_symmetry.space_group_name_H-M   'P 1'
#
loop_
_entity.id
_entity.type
_entity.pdbx_description
1 polymer ?
#
loop_
_entity_poly.entity_id
_entity_poly.type
_entity_poly.pdbx_seq_one_letter_code
_entity_poly.pdbx_strand_id
1 'polypeptide(L)' 'MPIVKISLAENTVTQEQKDKVEAGVRKLLIGIMHKDPKRIYLSFEEAPRAELEARIQENDTK' A
#
# COMPACT_ATOMS: atom_id res chain seq x y z
N MET A 1 9.47 -4.61 -12.42
CA MET A 1 8.20 -5.16 -11.90
C MET A 1 7.79 -4.25 -10.75
N PRO A 2 6.64 -3.54 -10.82
CA PRO A 2 6.23 -2.62 -9.76
C PRO A 2 5.91 -3.38 -8.47
N ILE A 3 6.51 -2.90 -7.37
CA ILE A 3 6.27 -3.37 -6.00
C ILE A 3 5.66 -2.19 -5.26
N VAL A 4 4.48 -2.40 -4.68
CA VAL A 4 3.81 -1.39 -3.87
C VAL A 4 3.64 -1.94 -2.46
N LYS A 5 4.17 -1.21 -1.49
CA LYS A 5 4.02 -1.49 -0.08
C LYS A 5 3.04 -0.49 0.51
N ILE A 6 2.00 -0.97 1.16
CA ILE A 6 0.97 -0.16 1.80
C ILE A 6 1.12 -0.35 3.30
N SER A 7 1.58 0.69 4.00
CA SER A 7 1.69 0.69 5.45
C SER A 7 0.40 1.21 6.08
N LEU A 8 -0.17 0.47 7.02
CA LEU A 8 -1.44 0.75 7.70
C LEU A 8 -1.24 0.73 9.21
N ALA A 9 -2.01 1.56 9.93
CA ALA A 9 -2.03 1.49 11.39
C ALA A 9 -2.68 0.17 11.84
N GLU A 10 -2.11 -0.49 12.84
CA GLU A 10 -2.65 -1.73 13.42
C GLU A 10 -4.13 -1.59 13.82
N ASN A 11 -4.91 -2.66 13.58
CA ASN A 11 -6.32 -2.79 13.99
C ASN A 11 -7.29 -1.71 13.45
N THR A 12 -6.88 -0.93 12.44
CA THR A 12 -7.74 0.12 11.85
C THR A 12 -8.49 -0.31 10.59
N VAL A 13 -8.04 -1.38 9.92
CA VAL A 13 -8.57 -1.81 8.61
C VAL A 13 -8.90 -3.30 8.64
N THR A 14 -10.12 -3.65 8.25
CA THR A 14 -10.56 -5.05 8.14
C THR A 14 -9.95 -5.74 6.92
N GLN A 15 -9.94 -7.08 6.90
CA GLN A 15 -9.47 -7.83 5.73
C GLN A 15 -10.26 -7.47 4.46
N GLU A 16 -11.59 -7.31 4.55
CA GLU A 16 -12.42 -6.90 3.41
C GLU A 16 -12.01 -5.53 2.85
N GLN A 17 -11.65 -4.59 3.73
CA GLN A 17 -11.16 -3.29 3.31
C GLN A 17 -9.77 -3.39 2.65
N LYS A 18 -8.87 -4.25 3.16
CA LYS A 18 -7.58 -4.53 2.51
C LYS A 18 -7.77 -5.09 1.10
N ASP A 19 -8.69 -6.04 0.93
CA ASP A 19 -8.98 -6.63 -0.38
C ASP A 19 -9.52 -5.58 -1.38
N LYS A 20 -10.37 -4.67 -0.92
CA LYS A 20 -10.87 -3.54 -1.73
C LYS A 20 -9.74 -2.57 -2.11
N VAL A 21 -8.85 -2.25 -1.19
CA VAL A 21 -7.67 -1.41 -1.45
C VAL A 21 -6.76 -2.09 -2.46
N GLU A 22 -6.47 -3.38 -2.31
CA GLU A 22 -5.64 -4.13 -3.25
C GLU A 22 -6.22 -4.08 -4.67
N ALA A 23 -7.51 -4.38 -4.82
CA ALA A 23 -8.19 -4.34 -6.10
C ALA A 23 -8.14 -2.93 -6.74
N GLY A 24 -8.37 -1.89 -5.95
CA GLY A 24 -8.31 -0.49 -6.39
C GLY A 24 -6.93 -0.08 -6.86
N VAL A 25 -5.89 -0.35 -6.06
CA VAL A 25 -4.49 -0.02 -6.39
C VAL A 25 -4.03 -0.81 -7.62
N ARG A 26 -4.36 -2.10 -7.69
CA ARG A 26 -4.04 -2.94 -8.85
C ARG A 26 -4.67 -2.38 -10.12
N LYS A 27 -5.95 -1.98 -10.10
CA LYS A 27 -6.63 -1.36 -11.26
C LYS A 27 -5.98 -0.06 -11.68
N LEU A 28 -5.64 0.81 -10.72
CA LEU A 28 -4.95 2.08 -10.98
C LEU A 28 -3.60 1.86 -11.66
N LEU A 29 -2.80 0.95 -11.12
CA LEU A 29 -1.46 0.64 -11.62
C LEU A 29 -1.46 -0.02 -13.01
N ILE A 30 -2.44 -0.86 -13.31
CA ILE A 30 -2.64 -1.39 -14.67
C ILE A 30 -2.89 -0.25 -15.65
N GLY A 31 -3.78 0.68 -15.30
CA GLY A 31 -4.15 1.81 -16.16
C GLY A 31 -2.98 2.78 -16.40
N ILE A 32 -2.18 3.08 -15.37
CA ILE A 32 -1.06 4.01 -15.50
C ILE A 32 0.13 3.36 -16.22
N MET A 33 0.50 2.13 -15.84
CA MET A 33 1.75 1.52 -16.30
C MET A 33 1.59 0.60 -17.53
N HIS A 34 0.36 0.38 -18.00
CA HIS A 34 0.04 -0.56 -19.08
C HIS A 34 0.71 -1.94 -18.87
N LYS A 35 0.70 -2.43 -17.63
CA LYS A 35 1.29 -3.73 -17.26
C LYS A 35 0.21 -4.78 -17.02
N ASP A 36 0.56 -6.04 -17.32
CA ASP A 36 -0.24 -7.19 -16.93
C ASP A 36 -0.45 -7.19 -15.40
N PRO A 37 -1.69 -7.36 -14.91
CA PRO A 37 -1.98 -7.47 -13.48
C PRO A 37 -1.02 -8.40 -12.75
N LYS A 38 -0.68 -9.56 -13.35
CA LYS A 38 0.17 -10.58 -12.72
C LYS A 38 1.59 -10.11 -12.42
N ARG A 39 1.98 -8.93 -12.91
CA ARG A 39 3.29 -8.31 -12.71
C ARG A 39 3.26 -7.16 -11.69
N ILE A 40 2.18 -7.00 -10.93
CA ILE A 40 2.07 -6.03 -9.84
C ILE A 40 2.07 -6.82 -8.53
N TYR A 41 3.05 -6.53 -7.67
CA TYR A 41 3.12 -7.08 -6.33
C TYR A 41 2.69 -6.02 -5.31
N LEU A 42 1.76 -6.40 -4.44
CA LEU A 42 1.19 -5.56 -3.39
C LEU A 42 1.42 -6.26 -2.05
N SER A 43 1.91 -5.52 -1.06
CA SER A 43 2.00 -6.00 0.31
C SER A 43 1.45 -4.99 1.30
N PHE A 44 0.76 -5.51 2.31
CA PHE A 44 0.32 -4.73 3.46
C PHE A 44 1.29 -4.95 4.62
N GLU A 45 1.70 -3.86 5.25
CA GLU A 45 2.45 -3.87 6.51
C GLU A 45 1.63 -3.12 7.54
N GLU A 46 1.39 -3.76 8.69
CA GLU A 46 0.77 -3.08 9.83
C GLU A 46 1.85 -2.70 10.83
N ALA A 47 1.75 -1.48 11.35
CA ALA A 47 2.64 -0.98 12.39
C ALA A 47 1.87 -0.03 13.32
N PRO A 48 2.37 0.22 14.54
CA PRO A 48 1.79 1.22 15.43
C PRO A 48 1.72 2.59 14.74
N ARG A 49 0.62 3.32 14.96
CA ARG A 49 0.41 4.63 14.33
C ARG A 49 1.57 5.60 14.54
N ALA A 50 2.13 5.64 15.75
CA ALA A 50 3.27 6.50 16.07
C ALA A 50 4.52 6.18 15.24
N GLU A 51 4.75 4.89 14.92
CA GLU A 51 5.86 4.49 14.06
C GLU A 51 5.64 4.96 12.62
N LEU A 52 4.41 4.83 12.11
CA LEU A 52 4.06 5.30 10.77
C LEU A 52 4.21 6.82 10.66
N GLU A 53 3.75 7.56 11.67
CA GLU A 53 3.88 9.02 11.72
C GLU A 53 5.37 9.44 11.72
N ALA A 54 6.22 8.75 12.49
CA ALA A 54 7.66 8.99 12.46
C ALA A 54 8.27 8.71 11.08
N ARG A 55 7.91 7.58 10.44
CA ARG A 55 8.38 7.22 9.09
C ARG A 55 7.93 8.21 8.02
N ILE A 56 6.75 8.81 8.14
CA ILE A 56 6.28 9.87 7.21
C ILE A 56 7.15 11.11 7.39
N GLN A 57 7.37 11.56 8.62
CA GLN A 57 8.15 12.76 8.91
C GLN A 57 9.63 12.65 8.46
N GLU A 58 10.22 11.45 8.55
CA GLU A 58 11.57 11.17 8.03
C GLU A 58 11.67 11.21 6.50
N ASN A 59 10.58 10.88 5.78
CA ASN A 59 10.57 10.92 4.32
C ASN A 59 10.34 12.34 3.78
N ASP A 60 9.58 13.19 4.50
CA ASP A 60 9.35 14.59 4.12
C ASP A 60 10.57 15.50 4.33
N THR A 61 11.58 15.03 5.08
CA THR A 61 12.81 15.78 5.39
C THR A 61 14.02 15.40 4.53
N LYS A 62 13.87 14.46 3.59
CA LYS A 62 14.91 14.03 2.63
C LYS A 62 14.62 14.52 1.22
#